data_AF-A0A2R7S1H8-F1
#
_entry.id   AF-A0A2R7S1H8-F1
#
_cell.length_a   1.000
_cell.length_b   1.000
_cell.length_c   1.000
_cell.angle_alpha   90.00
_cell.angle_beta   90.00
_cell.angle_gamma   90.00
#
_symmetry.space_group_name_H-M   'P 1'
#
loop_
_entity.id
_entity.type
_entity.pdbx_description
1 polymer ?
#
loop_
_entity_poly.entity_id
_entity_poly.type
_entity_poly.pdbx_seq_one_letter_code
_entity_poly.pdbx_strand_id
1 'polypeptide(L)'
;MAFPMNPDRQLRPLPRLIFASRWLQLPLYVGLILAQAVYVFQFWTELVHLIEAAFGNQAALELLVKSIGYKGDAVPGKLNETILMLVVLGLIDVVMISNLLIMVIVGGYETFVSRMGLDGHPDQPEWLSHVNASVLKVKLATAIIGISSIHLLKTFINADNYREQTLLWQTVIHVAF
;
A
#
# COMPACT_ATOMS: atom_id res chain seq x y z
N MET A 1 1.54 -63.73 26.46
CA MET A 1 0.63 -62.57 26.51
C MET A 1 1.08 -61.58 25.45
N ALA A 2 0.31 -61.40 24.37
CA ALA A 2 0.65 -60.48 23.29
C ALA A 2 -0.21 -59.22 23.41
N PHE A 3 0.42 -58.04 23.41
CA PHE A 3 -0.28 -56.76 23.36
C PHE A 3 -0.82 -56.53 21.94
N PRO A 4 -2.07 -56.08 21.75
CA PRO A 4 -2.55 -55.71 20.42
C PRO A 4 -1.87 -54.41 19.97
N MET A 5 -1.19 -54.46 18.83
CA MET A 5 -0.74 -53.27 18.10
C MET A 5 -1.97 -52.65 17.45
N ASN A 6 -2.31 -51.41 17.82
CA ASN A 6 -3.40 -50.65 17.19
C ASN A 6 -2.85 -49.96 15.93
N PRO A 7 -3.19 -50.39 14.70
CA PRO A 7 -2.87 -49.65 13.49
C PRO A 7 -3.94 -48.57 13.26
N ASP A 8 -3.58 -47.54 12.49
CA ASP A 8 -4.49 -46.51 11.98
C ASP A 8 -4.88 -45.38 12.93
N ARG A 9 -3.88 -44.57 13.26
CA ARG A 9 -4.11 -43.15 13.55
C ARG A 9 -4.45 -42.43 12.24
N GLN A 10 -5.71 -42.53 11.82
CA GLN A 10 -6.23 -41.80 10.65
C GLN A 10 -5.92 -40.29 10.82
N LEU A 11 -5.15 -39.74 9.88
CA LEU A 11 -4.87 -38.32 9.84
C LEU A 11 -6.19 -37.58 9.58
N ARG A 12 -6.67 -36.86 10.59
CA ARG A 12 -7.88 -36.03 10.53
C ARG A 12 -7.85 -35.15 9.27
N PRO A 13 -8.97 -34.81 8.62
CA PRO A 13 -8.98 -33.98 7.41
C PRO A 13 -8.60 -32.50 7.66
N LEU A 14 -8.63 -32.06 8.92
CA LEU A 14 -8.36 -30.67 9.33
C LEU A 14 -6.93 -30.17 9.03
N PRO A 15 -5.83 -30.93 9.30
CA PRO A 15 -4.48 -30.49 8.94
C PRO A 15 -4.28 -30.34 7.43
N ARG A 16 -4.89 -31.18 6.57
CA ARG A 16 -4.74 -31.05 5.11
C ARG A 16 -5.31 -29.74 4.57
N LEU A 17 -6.44 -29.27 5.12
CA LEU A 17 -7.01 -27.97 4.79
C LEU A 17 -6.14 -26.80 5.28
N ILE A 18 -5.52 -26.95 6.47
CA ILE A 18 -4.59 -25.94 7.01
C ILE A 18 -3.32 -25.84 6.14
N PHE A 19 -2.76 -26.98 5.68
CA PHE A 19 -1.61 -26.99 4.77
C PHE A 19 -1.94 -26.47 3.37
N ALA A 20 -3.16 -26.70 2.85
CA ALA A 20 -3.59 -26.19 1.55
C ALA A 20 -3.75 -24.66 1.52
N SER A 21 -4.10 -24.02 2.66
CA SER A 21 -4.25 -22.56 2.73
C SER A 21 -2.96 -21.78 2.42
N ARG A 22 -1.78 -22.39 2.64
CA ARG A 22 -0.47 -21.79 2.33
C ARG A 22 -0.21 -21.63 0.84
N TRP A 23 -0.67 -22.59 0.03
CA TRP A 23 -0.54 -22.53 -1.43
C TRP A 23 -1.38 -21.43 -2.05
N LEU A 24 -2.48 -21.03 -1.40
CA LEU A 24 -3.29 -19.89 -1.83
C LEU A 24 -2.64 -18.54 -1.47
N GLN A 25 -1.90 -18.49 -0.36
CA GLN A 25 -1.22 -17.28 0.09
C GLN A 25 0.01 -16.93 -0.75
N LEU A 26 0.75 -17.94 -1.23
CA LEU A 26 1.96 -17.76 -2.04
C LEU A 26 1.74 -16.89 -3.29
N PRO A 27 0.77 -17.17 -4.19
CA PRO A 27 0.51 -16.32 -5.35
C PRO A 27 0.01 -14.93 -4.97
N LEU A 28 -0.71 -14.78 -3.85
CA LEU A 28 -1.13 -13.47 -3.35
C LEU A 28 0.07 -12.60 -2.94
N TYR A 29 1.03 -13.16 -2.19
CA TYR A 29 2.25 -12.42 -1.83
C TYR A 29 3.10 -12.07 -3.05
N VAL A 30 3.23 -12.98 -4.01
CA VAL A 30 3.90 -12.67 -5.28
C VAL A 30 3.22 -11.51 -5.98
N GLY A 31 1.88 -11.52 -6.05
CA GLY A 31 1.10 -10.42 -6.60
C GLY A 31 1.32 -9.09 -5.87
N LEU A 32 1.34 -9.10 -4.54
CA LEU A 32 1.59 -7.90 -3.73
C LEU A 32 3.02 -7.36 -3.92
N ILE A 33 4.03 -8.23 -4.00
CA ILE A 33 5.42 -7.83 -4.26
C ILE A 33 5.54 -7.22 -5.66
N LEU A 34 4.90 -7.81 -6.68
CA LEU A 34 4.88 -7.27 -8.02
C LEU A 34 4.18 -5.91 -8.07
N ALA A 35 3.04 -5.77 -7.39
CA ALA A 35 2.34 -4.49 -7.26
C ALA A 35 3.25 -3.43 -6.60
N GLN A 36 3.97 -3.81 -5.54
CA GLN A 36 4.94 -2.92 -4.88
C GLN A 36 6.06 -2.49 -5.84
N ALA A 37 6.58 -3.40 -6.66
CA ALA A 37 7.60 -3.07 -7.66
C ALA A 37 7.07 -2.09 -8.72
N VAL A 38 5.82 -2.25 -9.17
CA VAL A 38 5.16 -1.32 -10.09
C VAL A 38 5.00 0.06 -9.44
N TYR A 39 4.60 0.15 -8.17
CA TYR A 39 4.50 1.43 -7.47
C TYR A 39 5.85 2.14 -7.33
N VAL A 40 6.92 1.40 -7.03
CA VAL A 40 8.29 1.96 -6.97
C VAL A 40 8.72 2.48 -8.34
N PHE A 41 8.44 1.72 -9.40
CA PHE A 41 8.72 2.16 -10.76
C PHE A 41 7.92 3.42 -11.13
N GLN A 42 6.62 3.44 -10.85
CA GLN A 42 5.75 4.60 -11.07
C GLN A 42 6.27 5.84 -10.34
N PHE A 43 6.66 5.71 -9.07
CA PHE A 43 7.26 6.80 -8.29
C PHE A 43 8.52 7.35 -8.96
N TRP A 44 9.41 6.47 -9.40
CA TRP A 44 10.64 6.89 -10.08
C TRP A 44 10.35 7.62 -11.39
N THR A 45 9.41 7.12 -12.19
CA THR A 45 9.00 7.75 -13.44
C THR A 45 8.39 9.15 -13.21
N GLU A 46 7.47 9.29 -12.24
CA GLU A 46 6.89 10.60 -11.90
C GLU A 46 7.94 11.58 -11.37
N LEU A 47 8.89 11.10 -10.58
CA LEU A 47 10.00 11.91 -10.07
C LEU A 47 10.88 12.43 -11.21
N VAL A 48 11.24 11.58 -12.19
CA VAL A 48 12.01 12.00 -13.36
C VAL A 48 11.24 13.03 -14.17
N HIS A 49 9.95 12.82 -14.43
CA HIS A 49 9.13 13.82 -15.15
C HIS A 49 9.06 15.16 -14.40
N LEU A 50 8.94 15.15 -13.07
CA LEU A 50 8.96 16.37 -12.26
C LEU A 50 10.28 17.13 -12.42
N ILE A 51 11.40 16.41 -12.36
CA ILE A 51 12.73 16.99 -12.51
C ILE A 51 12.91 17.57 -13.93
N GLU A 52 12.54 16.82 -14.97
CA GLU A 52 12.61 17.28 -16.36
C GLU A 52 11.73 18.51 -16.61
N ALA A 53 10.51 18.53 -16.08
CA ALA A 53 9.62 19.67 -16.14
C ALA A 53 10.21 20.90 -15.42
N ALA A 54 10.93 20.70 -14.31
CA ALA A 54 11.66 21.76 -13.60
C ALA A 54 12.83 22.33 -14.41
N PHE A 55 13.48 21.50 -15.23
CA PHE A 55 14.48 21.95 -16.20
C PHE A 55 13.88 22.59 -17.47
N GLY A 56 12.55 22.66 -17.58
CA GLY A 56 11.85 23.33 -18.68
C GLY A 56 11.39 22.41 -19.81
N ASN A 57 11.37 21.08 -19.61
CA ASN A 57 10.82 20.15 -20.58
C ASN A 57 9.28 20.24 -20.62
N GLN A 58 8.74 20.76 -21.73
CA GLN A 58 7.29 20.93 -21.91
C GLN A 58 6.55 19.59 -22.05
N ALA A 59 7.16 18.57 -22.65
CA ALA A 59 6.53 17.26 -22.80
C ALA A 59 6.36 16.57 -21.44
N ALA A 60 7.36 16.67 -20.56
CA ALA A 60 7.26 16.16 -19.20
C ALA A 60 6.19 16.90 -18.40
N LEU A 61 6.07 18.23 -18.57
CA LEU A 61 5.04 19.04 -17.93
C LEU A 61 3.62 18.61 -18.34
N GLU A 62 3.38 18.37 -19.62
CA GLU A 62 2.08 17.88 -20.11
C GLU A 62 1.71 16.52 -19.53
N LEU A 63 2.68 15.60 -19.43
CA LEU A 63 2.48 14.29 -18.81
C LEU A 63 2.11 14.40 -17.33
N LEU A 64 2.76 15.31 -16.58
CA LEU A 64 2.43 15.57 -15.18
C LEU A 64 1.04 16.19 -15.01
N VAL A 65 0.70 17.20 -15.83
CA VAL A 65 -0.62 17.85 -15.80
C VAL A 65 -1.73 16.83 -16.09
N LYS A 66 -1.48 15.92 -17.03
CA LYS A 66 -2.39 14.83 -17.36
C LYS A 66 -2.51 13.80 -16.24
N SER A 67 -1.42 13.42 -15.57
CA SER A 67 -1.44 12.42 -14.50
C SER A 67 -2.13 12.93 -13.23
N ILE A 68 -2.02 14.22 -12.91
CA ILE A 68 -2.69 14.82 -11.75
C ILE A 68 -4.17 15.18 -12.00
N GLY A 69 -4.64 15.07 -13.25
CA GLY A 69 -6.02 15.41 -13.62
C GLY A 69 -6.34 16.90 -13.54
N TYR A 70 -5.34 17.77 -13.66
CA TYR A 70 -5.53 19.22 -13.66
C TYR A 70 -6.18 19.64 -14.99
N LYS A 71 -7.34 20.29 -14.90
CA LYS A 71 -8.12 20.77 -16.06
C LYS A 71 -8.15 22.29 -16.07
N GLY A 72 -7.00 22.91 -16.27
CA GLY A 72 -6.92 24.34 -16.52
C GLY A 72 -7.32 24.68 -17.96
N ASP A 73 -7.91 25.86 -18.16
CA ASP A 73 -8.29 26.38 -19.48
C ASP A 73 -7.08 26.64 -20.41
N ALA A 74 -5.87 26.67 -19.87
CA ALA A 74 -4.63 26.77 -20.62
C ALA A 74 -3.57 25.80 -20.07
N VAL A 75 -2.90 25.05 -20.95
CA VAL A 75 -1.70 24.29 -20.60
C VAL A 75 -0.59 25.30 -20.26
N PRO A 76 -0.08 25.32 -19.03
CA PRO A 76 0.93 26.29 -18.67
C PRO A 76 2.25 25.96 -19.36
N GLY A 77 2.94 26.98 -19.89
CA GLY A 77 4.24 26.79 -20.56
C GLY A 77 5.41 26.49 -19.63
N LYS A 78 5.20 26.51 -18.31
CA LYS A 78 6.18 26.23 -17.24
C LYS A 78 5.47 25.64 -16.02
N LEU A 79 6.22 24.96 -15.14
CA LEU A 79 5.73 24.60 -13.81
C LEU A 79 5.33 25.86 -13.03
N ASN A 80 4.06 25.95 -12.65
CA ASN A 80 3.56 26.94 -11.70
C ASN A 80 3.45 26.31 -10.29
N GLU A 81 3.24 27.14 -9.27
CA GLU A 81 3.21 26.69 -7.87
C GLU A 81 2.10 25.66 -7.61
N THR A 82 0.91 25.87 -8.18
CA THR A 82 -0.23 24.94 -8.01
C THR A 82 0.06 23.56 -8.59
N ILE A 83 0.61 23.48 -9.81
CA ILE A 83 0.98 22.20 -10.45
C ILE A 83 2.10 21.53 -9.67
N LEU A 84 3.13 22.29 -9.28
CA LEU A 84 4.22 21.75 -8.47
C LEU A 84 3.69 21.11 -7.18
N MET A 85 2.81 21.82 -6.46
CA MET A 85 2.19 21.31 -5.25
C MET A 85 1.32 20.06 -5.50
N LEU A 86 0.51 20.05 -6.57
CA LEU A 86 -0.33 18.90 -6.93
C LEU A 86 0.47 17.66 -7.33
N VAL A 87 1.59 17.83 -8.05
CA VAL A 87 2.50 16.74 -8.41
C VAL A 87 3.20 16.20 -7.17
N VAL A 88 3.71 17.08 -6.30
CA VAL A 88 4.34 16.68 -5.03
C VAL A 88 3.35 15.92 -4.14
N LEU A 89 2.10 16.39 -4.02
CA LEU A 89 1.07 15.66 -3.28
C LEU A 89 0.76 14.28 -3.89
N GLY A 90 0.80 14.16 -5.22
CA GLY A 90 0.68 12.87 -5.91
C GLY A 90 1.82 11.91 -5.58
N LEU A 91 3.07 12.40 -5.62
CA LEU A 91 4.25 11.62 -5.26
C LEU A 91 4.19 11.13 -3.81
N ILE A 92 3.73 11.99 -2.89
CA ILE A 92 3.56 11.63 -1.47
C ILE A 92 2.51 10.51 -1.32
N ASP A 93 1.39 10.59 -2.04
CA ASP A 93 0.32 9.58 -1.99
C ASP A 93 0.84 8.19 -2.39
N VAL A 94 1.62 8.11 -3.49
CA VAL A 94 2.25 6.86 -3.94
C VAL A 94 3.17 6.25 -2.88
N VAL A 95 3.94 7.07 -2.17
CA VAL A 95 4.80 6.62 -1.06
C VAL A 95 3.97 6.13 0.12
N MET A 96 2.88 6.84 0.46
CA MET A 96 2.02 6.43 1.57
C MET A 96 1.33 5.08 1.31
N ILE A 97 0.80 4.87 0.09
CA ILE A 97 0.21 3.59 -0.32
C ILE A 97 1.26 2.47 -0.29
N SER A 98 2.47 2.74 -0.78
CA SER A 98 3.59 1.79 -0.75
C SER A 98 3.95 1.35 0.68
N ASN A 99 4.00 2.29 1.62
CA ASN A 99 4.31 1.98 3.02
C ASN A 99 3.21 1.11 3.66
N LEU A 100 1.94 1.40 3.36
CA LEU A 100 0.81 0.57 3.79
C LEU A 100 0.89 -0.84 3.18
N LEU A 101 1.21 -0.95 1.90
CA LEU A 101 1.29 -2.22 1.19
C LEU A 101 2.39 -3.11 1.79
N ILE A 102 3.58 -2.56 2.05
CA ILE A 102 4.66 -3.28 2.77
C ILE A 102 4.16 -3.77 4.12
N MET A 103 3.46 -2.92 4.86
CA MET A 103 2.91 -3.27 6.16
C MET A 103 1.88 -4.41 6.10
N VAL A 104 1.04 -4.44 5.05
CA VAL A 104 0.09 -5.52 4.79
C VAL A 104 0.82 -6.82 4.42
N ILE A 105 1.88 -6.75 3.59
CA ILE A 105 2.71 -7.92 3.24
C ILE A 105 3.33 -8.52 4.51
N VAL A 106 4.01 -7.71 5.32
CA VAL A 106 4.70 -8.17 6.52
C VAL A 106 3.71 -8.69 7.57
N GLY A 107 2.63 -7.94 7.81
CA GLY A 107 1.58 -8.32 8.76
C GLY A 107 0.85 -9.61 8.38
N GLY A 108 0.55 -9.76 7.09
CA GLY A 108 -0.02 -11.00 6.56
C GLY A 108 0.93 -12.17 6.74
N TYR A 109 2.22 -11.98 6.42
CA TYR A 109 3.22 -13.03 6.52
C TYR A 109 3.39 -13.51 7.97
N GLU A 110 3.45 -12.58 8.92
CA GLU A 110 3.51 -12.88 10.36
C GLU A 110 2.26 -13.65 10.82
N THR A 111 1.07 -13.19 10.43
CA THR A 111 -0.20 -13.75 10.91
C THR A 111 -0.48 -15.15 10.35
N PHE A 112 -0.16 -15.39 9.08
CA PHE A 112 -0.58 -16.61 8.38
C PHE A 112 0.55 -17.58 8.03
N VAL A 113 1.79 -17.12 7.83
CA VAL A 113 2.91 -18.00 7.46
C VAL A 113 3.78 -18.30 8.68
N SER A 114 4.11 -17.29 9.49
CA SER A 114 5.00 -17.44 10.66
C SER A 114 4.37 -18.22 11.83
N ARG A 115 3.10 -17.94 12.19
CA ARG A 115 2.42 -18.58 13.34
C ARG A 115 2.15 -20.08 13.20
N MET A 116 2.30 -20.67 12.02
CA MET A 116 1.99 -22.09 11.78
C MET A 116 3.24 -22.98 11.65
N GLY A 117 4.45 -22.54 12.03
CA GLY A 117 5.64 -23.34 11.75
C GLY A 117 6.93 -23.04 12.49
N LEU A 118 6.92 -22.50 13.71
CA LEU A 118 8.16 -22.34 14.50
C LEU A 118 7.94 -22.56 16.01
N ASP A 119 7.45 -23.74 16.39
CA ASP A 119 7.77 -24.28 17.72
C ASP A 119 9.20 -24.87 17.66
N GLY A 120 10.22 -24.08 18.01
CA GLY A 120 11.53 -24.60 18.43
C GLY A 120 12.75 -24.49 17.48
N HIS A 121 12.87 -23.47 16.63
CA HIS A 121 14.13 -23.22 15.90
C HIS A 121 15.00 -22.15 16.59
N PRO A 122 16.31 -22.42 16.82
CA PRO A 122 17.23 -21.51 17.54
C PRO A 122 17.58 -20.21 16.79
N ASP A 123 17.26 -20.10 15.50
CA ASP A 123 17.56 -18.94 14.65
C ASP A 123 16.30 -18.11 14.34
N GLN A 124 15.56 -17.69 15.38
CA GLN A 124 14.58 -16.61 15.23
C GLN A 124 15.32 -15.27 15.39
N PRO A 125 15.36 -14.41 14.36
CA PRO A 125 16.06 -13.15 14.49
C PRO A 125 15.25 -12.17 15.36
N GLU A 126 15.94 -11.46 16.26
CA GLU A 126 15.37 -10.69 17.38
C GLU A 126 14.35 -9.60 16.97
N TRP A 127 14.36 -9.17 15.71
CA TRP A 127 13.40 -8.19 15.16
C TRP A 127 11.98 -8.73 14.94
N LEU A 128 11.80 -10.06 14.91
CA LEU A 128 10.51 -10.73 14.59
C LEU A 128 9.69 -11.05 15.86
N SER A 129 10.33 -11.14 17.03
CA SER A 129 9.66 -11.43 18.31
C SER A 129 8.99 -10.20 18.95
N HIS A 130 9.25 -9.00 18.43
CA HIS A 130 8.76 -7.73 18.99
C HIS A 130 7.80 -6.96 18.08
N VAL A 131 7.31 -7.57 16.98
CA VAL A 131 6.23 -6.98 16.18
C VAL A 131 4.91 -7.21 16.92
N ASN A 132 4.60 -6.33 17.87
CA ASN A 132 3.34 -6.38 18.60
C ASN A 132 2.18 -6.13 17.62
N ALA A 133 1.29 -7.11 17.45
CA ALA A 133 0.10 -7.00 16.60
C ALA A 133 -0.76 -5.77 16.92
N SER A 134 -0.72 -5.25 18.15
CA SER A 134 -1.40 -4.00 18.54
C SER A 134 -0.73 -2.77 17.93
N VAL A 135 0.60 -2.73 17.86
CA VAL A 135 1.37 -1.66 17.19
C VAL A 135 1.17 -1.71 15.69
N LEU A 136 1.07 -2.91 15.11
CA LEU A 136 0.76 -3.10 13.70
C LEU A 136 -0.67 -2.62 13.36
N LYS A 137 -1.66 -2.89 14.21
CA LYS A 137 -3.02 -2.38 13.99
C LYS A 137 -3.09 -0.85 14.06
N VAL A 138 -2.43 -0.25 15.05
CA VAL A 138 -2.40 1.22 15.22
C VAL A 138 -1.70 1.89 14.04
N LYS A 139 -0.53 1.39 13.63
CA LYS A 139 0.20 1.94 12.48
C LYS A 139 -0.61 1.87 11.17
N LEU A 140 -1.41 0.81 10.96
CA LEU A 140 -2.30 0.72 9.79
C LEU A 140 -3.40 1.76 9.85
N ALA A 141 -4.08 1.89 11.00
CA ALA A 141 -5.15 2.88 11.18
C ALA A 141 -4.63 4.32 10.96
N THR A 142 -3.49 4.67 11.56
CA THR A 142 -2.86 5.98 11.37
C THR A 142 -2.43 6.22 9.93
N ALA A 143 -1.91 5.20 9.23
CA ALA A 143 -1.55 5.31 7.82
C ALA A 143 -2.77 5.57 6.93
N ILE A 144 -3.90 4.89 7.17
CA ILE A 144 -5.15 5.09 6.41
C ILE A 144 -5.68 6.51 6.60
N ILE A 145 -5.71 7.01 7.84
CA ILE A 145 -6.13 8.39 8.15
C ILE A 145 -5.22 9.37 7.40
N GLY A 146 -3.89 9.20 7.46
CA GLY A 146 -2.94 10.06 6.77
C GLY A 146 -3.08 10.08 5.25
N ILE A 147 -3.27 8.92 4.61
CA ILE A 147 -3.54 8.80 3.17
C ILE A 147 -4.81 9.59 2.81
N SER A 148 -5.89 9.37 3.57
CA SER A 148 -7.16 10.07 3.36
C SER A 148 -7.01 11.59 3.52
N SER A 149 -6.21 12.08 4.48
CA SER A 149 -5.97 13.52 4.68
C SER A 149 -5.24 14.15 3.49
N ILE A 150 -4.22 13.49 2.94
CA ILE A 150 -3.43 14.00 1.81
C ILE A 150 -4.29 14.09 0.55
N HIS A 151 -5.16 13.10 0.34
CA HIS A 151 -6.08 13.10 -0.77
C HIS A 151 -7.13 14.24 -0.66
N LEU A 152 -7.62 14.51 0.55
CA LEU A 152 -8.50 15.65 0.82
C LEU A 152 -7.76 16.99 0.59
N LEU A 153 -6.51 17.11 1.03
CA LEU A 153 -5.71 18.32 0.79
C LEU A 153 -5.49 18.57 -0.71
N LYS A 154 -5.17 17.53 -1.48
CA LYS A 154 -5.00 17.60 -2.95
C LYS A 154 -6.28 18.07 -3.65
N THR A 155 -7.44 17.56 -3.23
CA THR A 155 -8.74 17.93 -3.81
C THR A 155 -9.16 19.34 -3.40
N PHE A 156 -8.88 19.74 -2.15
CA PHE A 156 -9.11 21.09 -1.66
C PHE A 156 -8.28 22.14 -2.40
N ILE A 157 -7.00 21.87 -2.66
CA ILE A 157 -6.11 22.76 -3.42
C ILE A 157 -6.60 22.99 -4.85
N ASN A 158 -7.24 21.99 -5.46
CA ASN A 158 -7.74 22.05 -6.82
C ASN A 158 -9.29 22.09 -6.85
N ALA A 159 -9.91 22.69 -5.83
CA ALA A 159 -11.36 22.60 -5.59
C ALA A 159 -12.22 23.05 -6.79
N ASP A 160 -11.76 24.06 -7.54
CA ASP A 160 -12.47 24.58 -8.71
C ASP A 160 -12.69 23.52 -9.82
N ASN A 161 -11.85 22.48 -9.84
CA ASN A 161 -11.93 21.37 -10.78
C ASN A 161 -12.75 20.17 -10.27
N TYR A 162 -13.26 20.23 -9.04
CA TYR A 162 -14.06 19.19 -8.42
C TYR A 162 -15.50 19.66 -8.17
N ARG A 163 -16.44 18.73 -8.21
CA ARG A 163 -17.83 19.01 -7.82
C ARG A 163 -17.90 19.18 -6.31
N GLU A 164 -18.65 20.18 -5.84
CA GLU A 164 -18.90 20.42 -4.41
C GLU A 164 -19.36 19.15 -3.67
N GLN A 165 -20.26 18.38 -4.30
CA GLN A 165 -20.72 17.11 -3.73
C GLN A 165 -19.59 16.10 -3.51
N THR A 166 -18.58 16.06 -4.39
CA THR A 166 -17.41 15.20 -4.21
C THR A 166 -16.57 15.65 -3.02
N LEU A 167 -16.32 16.96 -2.88
CA LEU A 167 -15.58 17.53 -1.75
C LEU A 167 -16.29 17.27 -0.42
N LEU A 168 -17.62 17.39 -0.40
CA LEU A 168 -18.44 17.12 0.78
C LEU A 168 -18.37 15.65 1.16
N TRP A 169 -18.58 14.71 0.23
CA TRP A 169 -18.48 13.29 0.53
C TRP A 169 -17.08 12.86 0.95
N GLN A 170 -16.03 13.40 0.34
CA GLN A 170 -14.65 13.12 0.77
C GLN A 170 -14.40 13.60 2.20
N THR A 171 -14.90 14.78 2.56
CA THR A 171 -14.79 15.31 3.92
C THR A 171 -15.56 14.44 4.92
N VAL A 172 -16.78 14.04 4.57
CA VAL A 172 -17.61 13.15 5.42
C VAL A 172 -16.94 11.79 5.63
N ILE A 173 -16.40 11.19 4.57
CA ILE A 173 -15.67 9.93 4.65
C ILE A 173 -14.44 10.07 5.56
N HIS A 174 -13.69 11.16 5.44
CA HIS A 174 -12.50 11.39 6.27
C HIS A 174 -12.83 11.56 7.76
N VAL A 175 -13.90 12.27 8.08
CA VAL A 175 -14.37 12.47 9.47
C VAL A 175 -14.90 11.16 10.09
N ALA A 176 -15.32 10.20 9.28
CA ALA A 176 -15.82 8.91 9.76
C ALA A 176 -14.70 7.91 10.18
N PHE A 177 -13.46 8.14 9.75
CA PHE A 177 -12.28 7.32 10.10
C PHE A 177 -11.53 7.88 11.33
#